data_AF-A0A6G3X7T7-F1
#
_entry.id   AF-A0A6G3X7T7-F1
#
_cell.length_a   1.000
_cell.length_b   1.000
_cell.length_c   1.000
_cell.angle_alpha   90.00
_cell.angle_beta   90.00
_cell.angle_gamma   90.00
#
_symmetry.space_group_name_H-M   'P 1'
#
loop_
_entity.id
_entity.type
_entity.pdbx_description
1 polymer ?
#
loop_
_entity_poly.entity_id
_entity_poly.type
_entity_poly.pdbx_seq_one_letter_code
_entity_poly.pdbx_strand_id
1 'polypeptide(L)'
;MSDSVRIPPGSRPDTVPRVPRQRTPSWARPDPVDELAGTMEEFIATAVHPDEIAALLESDGLSDDQIRERYGEKNSFALAETLYDRVERRYPDPGGPAPDPWRAGLLGCLLRGVVFALPGLAYVLGAPLFTGPGDFGLPAGTVPLLAGALCGWTWNQGLAHRAYAWLGLGDRPAAGRALLFGAPAGALLGSLVALACA
;
A
#
# COMPACT_ATOMS: atom_id res chain seq x y z
N MET A 1 43.02 50.31 -28.48
CA MET A 1 43.58 50.19 -29.85
C MET A 1 42.81 49.05 -30.51
N SER A 2 41.76 49.39 -31.26
CA SER A 2 40.86 48.43 -31.88
C SER A 2 41.02 48.52 -33.38
N ASP A 3 41.59 47.49 -33.99
CA ASP A 3 41.72 47.38 -35.44
C ASP A 3 40.44 46.81 -36.04
N SER A 4 39.70 47.67 -36.74
CA SER A 4 38.50 47.31 -37.49
C SER A 4 38.89 46.76 -38.88
N VAL A 5 38.68 45.47 -39.09
CA VAL A 5 38.80 44.80 -40.39
C VAL A 5 37.75 45.37 -41.36
N ARG A 6 38.21 45.88 -42.50
CA ARG A 6 37.36 46.35 -43.60
C ARG A 6 36.91 45.17 -44.46
N ILE A 7 35.60 45.00 -44.63
CA ILE A 7 35.01 44.06 -45.60
C ILE A 7 34.71 44.83 -46.91
N PRO A 8 34.96 44.25 -48.10
CA PRO A 8 34.67 44.89 -49.38
C PRO A 8 33.16 44.94 -49.66
N PRO A 9 32.64 46.01 -50.30
CA PRO A 9 31.22 46.09 -50.64
C PRO A 9 30.92 45.25 -51.88
N GLY A 10 30.08 44.21 -51.74
CA GLY A 10 29.60 43.42 -52.89
C GLY A 10 28.94 42.06 -52.59
N SER A 11 28.98 41.56 -51.36
CA SER A 11 28.48 40.21 -51.05
C SER A 11 26.96 40.22 -50.77
N ARG A 12 26.17 39.70 -51.73
CA ARG A 12 24.73 39.45 -51.55
C ARG A 12 24.50 38.48 -50.38
N PRO A 13 23.43 38.63 -49.56
CA PRO A 13 23.22 37.80 -48.36
C PRO A 13 22.85 36.34 -48.63
N ASP A 14 22.50 35.96 -49.87
CA ASP A 14 21.76 34.72 -50.12
C ASP A 14 22.58 33.53 -50.62
N THR A 15 23.90 33.50 -50.38
CA THR A 15 24.73 32.34 -50.77
C THR A 15 25.69 31.93 -49.65
N VAL A 16 25.15 31.57 -48.49
CA VAL A 16 25.88 30.71 -47.56
C VAL A 16 25.89 29.27 -48.10
N PRO A 17 27.06 28.63 -48.31
CA PRO A 17 27.12 27.22 -48.66
C PRO A 17 26.44 26.42 -47.56
N ARG A 18 25.44 25.61 -47.92
CA ARG A 18 24.79 24.67 -47.00
C ARG A 18 25.85 23.66 -46.53
N VAL A 19 26.42 23.88 -45.34
CA VAL A 19 27.34 22.94 -44.71
C VAL A 19 26.60 21.60 -44.58
N PRO A 20 27.10 20.50 -45.19
CA PRO A 20 26.48 19.19 -45.01
C PRO A 20 26.48 18.85 -43.53
N ARG A 21 25.31 18.56 -42.95
CA ARG A 21 25.22 18.03 -41.58
C ARG A 21 26.06 16.76 -41.51
N GLN A 22 27.18 16.81 -40.80
CA GLN A 22 27.98 15.62 -40.52
C GLN A 22 27.08 14.62 -39.79
N ARG A 23 26.85 13.45 -40.40
CA ARG A 23 26.18 12.34 -39.73
C ARG A 23 27.12 11.84 -38.64
N THR A 24 26.75 12.00 -37.38
CA THR A 24 27.42 11.33 -36.27
C THR A 24 27.37 9.82 -36.51
N PRO A 25 28.51 9.13 -36.44
CA PRO A 25 28.53 7.68 -36.58
C PRO A 25 27.66 6.99 -35.52
N SER A 26 27.05 5.86 -35.85
CA SER A 26 26.14 5.15 -34.93
C SER A 26 26.83 4.71 -33.63
N TRP A 27 28.13 4.43 -33.68
CA TRP A 27 28.95 4.08 -32.50
C TRP A 27 29.24 5.25 -31.56
N ALA A 28 28.95 6.49 -31.98
CA ALA A 28 29.10 7.69 -31.17
C ALA A 28 27.78 8.16 -30.56
N ARG A 29 26.67 7.43 -30.76
CA ARG A 29 25.41 7.71 -30.08
C ARG A 29 25.39 7.00 -28.72
N PRO A 30 24.88 7.65 -27.66
CA PRO A 30 24.64 6.97 -26.39
C PRO A 30 23.72 5.75 -26.59
N ASP A 31 23.94 4.70 -25.80
CA ASP A 31 23.02 3.56 -25.76
C ASP A 31 21.65 4.07 -25.25
N PRO A 32 20.56 3.91 -26.02
CA PRO A 32 19.24 4.34 -25.59
C PRO A 32 18.79 3.71 -24.27
N VAL A 33 19.29 2.52 -23.92
CA VAL A 33 19.00 1.88 -22.63
C VAL A 33 19.73 2.59 -21.49
N ASP A 34 20.95 3.08 -21.70
CA ASP A 34 21.67 3.87 -20.70
C ASP A 34 21.02 5.24 -20.46
N GLU A 35 20.49 5.87 -21.52
CA GLU A 35 19.70 7.10 -21.38
C GLU A 35 18.43 6.88 -20.56
N LEU A 36 17.74 5.76 -20.78
CA LEU A 36 16.55 5.39 -20.03
C LEU A 36 16.90 5.07 -18.57
N ALA A 37 17.99 4.33 -18.34
CA ALA A 37 18.50 4.02 -17.01
C ALA A 37 18.82 5.28 -16.20
N GLY A 38 19.46 6.28 -16.84
CA GLY A 38 19.73 7.57 -16.19
C GLY A 38 18.48 8.40 -15.91
N THR A 39 17.49 8.37 -16.82
CA THR A 39 16.22 9.11 -16.65
C THR A 39 15.38 8.55 -15.50
N MET A 40 15.39 7.23 -15.32
CA MET A 40 14.58 6.51 -14.34
C MET A 40 15.42 6.02 -13.14
N GLU A 41 16.66 6.50 -12.99
CA GLU A 41 17.66 5.96 -12.04
C GLU A 41 17.13 5.93 -10.60
N GLU A 42 16.43 6.98 -10.17
CA GLU A 42 15.88 7.08 -8.82
C GLU A 42 14.87 5.97 -8.53
N PHE A 43 13.92 5.74 -9.44
CA PHE A 43 12.93 4.66 -9.30
C PHE A 43 13.61 3.29 -9.41
N ILE A 44 14.36 3.09 -10.49
CA ILE A 44 15.03 1.81 -10.77
C ILE A 44 15.91 1.41 -9.59
N ALA A 45 16.71 2.32 -9.02
CA ALA A 45 17.62 2.01 -7.91
C ALA A 45 16.90 1.52 -6.65
N THR A 46 15.63 1.93 -6.44
CA THR A 46 14.82 1.52 -5.29
C THR A 46 13.94 0.29 -5.57
N ALA A 47 13.76 -0.09 -6.84
CA ALA A 47 12.91 -1.20 -7.23
C ALA A 47 13.39 -2.52 -6.61
N VAL A 48 12.46 -3.28 -6.02
CA VAL A 48 12.78 -4.55 -5.37
C VAL A 48 12.90 -5.67 -6.39
N HIS A 49 12.12 -5.61 -7.47
CA HIS A 49 12.07 -6.62 -8.53
C HIS A 49 11.99 -5.97 -9.93
N PRO A 50 12.57 -6.57 -11.00
CA PRO A 50 12.45 -6.06 -12.37
C PRO A 50 10.99 -5.87 -12.81
N ASP A 51 10.06 -6.72 -12.38
CA ASP A 51 8.63 -6.56 -12.73
C ASP A 51 8.00 -5.24 -12.24
N GLU A 52 8.53 -4.63 -11.18
CA GLU A 52 8.09 -3.28 -10.76
C GLU A 52 8.46 -2.22 -11.80
N ILE A 53 9.63 -2.39 -12.42
CA ILE A 53 10.09 -1.55 -13.54
C ILE A 53 9.25 -1.85 -14.78
N ALA A 54 8.97 -3.12 -15.09
CA ALA A 54 8.12 -3.49 -16.22
C ALA A 54 6.71 -2.88 -16.09
N ALA A 55 6.12 -2.94 -14.89
CA ALA A 55 4.83 -2.34 -14.58
C ALA A 55 4.86 -0.82 -14.75
N LEU A 56 5.95 -0.16 -14.33
CA LEU A 56 6.10 1.28 -14.54
C LEU A 56 6.20 1.63 -16.03
N LEU A 57 7.03 0.92 -16.79
CA LEU A 57 7.19 1.12 -18.24
C LEU A 57 5.87 0.95 -18.99
N GLU A 58 5.09 -0.07 -18.65
CA GLU A 58 3.76 -0.31 -19.24
C GLU A 58 2.76 0.81 -18.84
N SER A 59 2.81 1.27 -17.58
CA SER A 59 1.95 2.38 -17.11
C SER A 59 2.29 3.72 -17.77
N ASP A 60 3.55 3.94 -18.14
CA ASP A 60 4.02 5.08 -18.93
C ASP A 60 3.68 4.92 -20.43
N GLY A 61 3.06 3.81 -20.81
CA GLY A 61 2.52 3.56 -22.15
C GLY A 61 3.53 3.02 -23.15
N LEU A 62 4.68 2.49 -22.70
CA LEU A 62 5.62 1.81 -23.59
C LEU A 62 5.02 0.46 -24.03
N SER A 63 4.75 0.33 -25.33
CA SER A 63 4.38 -0.95 -25.92
C SER A 63 5.60 -1.80 -26.28
N ASP A 64 5.41 -3.11 -26.39
CA ASP A 64 6.48 -4.04 -26.80
C ASP A 64 7.08 -3.68 -28.17
N ASP A 65 6.27 -3.17 -29.11
CA ASP A 65 6.76 -2.72 -30.42
C ASP A 65 7.69 -1.51 -30.28
N GLN A 66 7.32 -0.52 -29.46
CA GLN A 66 8.18 0.62 -29.17
C GLN A 66 9.47 0.19 -28.48
N ILE A 67 9.39 -0.80 -27.58
CA ILE A 67 10.55 -1.31 -26.84
C ILE A 67 11.54 -1.99 -27.79
N ARG A 68 11.04 -2.85 -28.68
CA ARG A 68 11.86 -3.55 -29.67
C ARG A 68 12.50 -2.58 -30.66
N GLU A 69 11.78 -1.55 -31.09
CA GLU A 69 12.29 -0.58 -32.06
C GLU A 69 13.31 0.40 -31.44
N ARG A 70 13.07 0.85 -30.20
CA ARG A 70 13.88 1.92 -29.58
C ARG A 70 15.04 1.39 -28.73
N TYR A 71 14.85 0.26 -28.06
CA TYR A 71 15.82 -0.27 -27.08
C TYR A 71 16.40 -1.62 -27.49
N GLY A 72 15.85 -2.28 -28.52
CA GLY A 72 16.34 -3.56 -29.03
C GLY A 72 15.97 -4.77 -28.16
N GLU A 73 15.20 -4.55 -27.10
CA GLU A 73 14.74 -5.59 -26.17
C GLU A 73 13.41 -6.20 -26.62
N LYS A 74 13.13 -7.43 -26.18
CA LYS A 74 12.00 -8.21 -26.70
C LYS A 74 10.64 -7.68 -26.25
N ASN A 75 10.56 -7.20 -25.02
CA ASN A 75 9.34 -6.74 -24.35
C ASN A 75 9.70 -5.94 -23.09
N SER A 76 8.69 -5.41 -22.39
CA SER A 76 8.85 -4.67 -21.13
C SER A 76 9.62 -5.43 -20.05
N PHE A 77 9.41 -6.74 -19.91
CA PHE A 77 10.11 -7.57 -18.94
C PHE A 77 11.61 -7.68 -19.24
N ALA A 78 11.99 -7.95 -20.49
CA ALA A 78 13.38 -8.05 -20.89
C ALA A 78 14.11 -6.70 -20.73
N LEU A 79 13.45 -5.60 -21.11
CA LEU A 79 14.00 -4.26 -20.89
C LEU A 79 14.14 -3.96 -19.39
N ALA A 80 13.16 -4.34 -18.57
CA ALA A 80 13.20 -4.16 -17.13
C ALA A 80 14.32 -4.95 -16.46
N GLU A 81 14.58 -6.20 -16.88
CA GLU A 81 15.74 -6.99 -16.42
C GLU A 81 17.05 -6.28 -16.76
N THR A 82 17.22 -5.83 -18.01
CA THR A 82 18.41 -5.09 -18.43
C THR A 82 18.61 -3.80 -17.63
N LEU A 83 17.54 -3.05 -17.37
CA LEU A 83 17.59 -1.83 -16.54
C LEU A 83 17.90 -2.14 -15.07
N TYR A 84 17.32 -3.22 -14.54
CA TYR A 84 17.54 -3.68 -13.18
C TYR A 84 19.01 -4.05 -12.95
N ASP A 85 19.63 -4.74 -13.91
CA ASP A 85 21.03 -5.16 -13.82
C ASP A 85 22.04 -4.01 -14.01
N ARG A 86 21.68 -2.96 -14.76
CA ARG A 86 22.57 -1.82 -15.05
C ARG A 86 22.66 -0.80 -13.92
N VAL A 87 21.59 -0.57 -13.18
CA VAL A 87 21.52 0.48 -12.16
C VAL A 87 21.86 -0.10 -10.78
N GLU A 88 22.80 0.54 -10.08
CA GLU A 88 23.16 0.17 -8.72
C GLU A 88 21.96 0.31 -7.77
N ARG A 89 21.70 -0.74 -6.98
CA ARG A 89 20.59 -0.75 -6.01
C ARG A 89 20.88 0.21 -4.86
N ARG A 90 19.96 1.13 -4.60
CA ARG A 90 20.00 2.07 -3.47
C ARG A 90 18.66 2.03 -2.77
N TYR A 91 18.59 1.25 -1.70
CA TYR A 91 17.43 1.23 -0.83
C TYR A 91 17.58 2.34 0.21
N PRO A 92 16.66 3.32 0.26
CA PRO A 92 16.70 4.33 1.30
C PRO A 92 16.60 3.64 2.66
N ASP A 93 17.50 3.99 3.58
CA ASP A 93 17.41 3.54 4.96
C ASP A 93 16.06 4.01 5.52
N PRO A 94 15.19 3.14 6.05
CA PRO A 94 13.95 3.57 6.67
C PRO A 94 14.23 4.70 7.66
N GLY A 95 13.54 5.84 7.49
CA GLY A 95 13.80 7.10 8.18
C GLY A 95 13.51 7.12 9.69
N GLY A 96 13.66 5.99 10.37
CA GLY A 96 13.49 5.86 11.81
C GLY A 96 13.87 4.47 12.31
N PRO A 97 14.02 4.32 13.64
CA PRO A 97 14.26 3.03 14.24
C PRO A 97 13.13 2.06 13.86
N ALA A 98 13.50 0.84 13.48
CA ALA A 98 12.54 -0.21 13.20
C ALA A 98 11.58 -0.35 14.38
N PRO A 99 10.25 -0.44 14.14
CA PRO A 99 9.31 -0.67 15.22
C PRO A 99 9.69 -1.96 15.96
N ASP A 100 9.97 -1.86 17.26
CA ASP A 100 10.31 -3.00 18.10
C ASP A 100 9.02 -3.79 18.43
N PRO A 101 8.82 -4.98 17.84
CA PRO A 101 7.59 -5.76 18.05
C PRO A 101 7.48 -6.28 19.49
N TRP A 102 8.57 -6.28 20.25
CA TRP A 102 8.64 -6.77 21.63
C TRP A 102 8.41 -5.67 22.67
N ARG A 103 8.30 -4.41 22.24
CA ARG A 103 8.03 -3.26 23.11
C ARG A 103 6.56 -3.21 23.49
N ALA A 104 6.12 -4.15 24.32
CA ALA A 104 4.78 -4.15 24.87
C ALA A 104 4.74 -3.38 26.19
N GLY A 105 3.95 -2.31 26.24
CA GLY A 105 3.67 -1.62 27.50
C GLY A 105 2.83 -2.51 28.42
N LEU A 106 3.22 -2.66 29.69
CA LEU A 106 2.52 -3.48 30.69
C LEU A 106 1.01 -3.16 30.74
N LEU A 107 0.66 -1.87 30.72
CA LEU A 107 -0.74 -1.43 30.73
C LEU A 107 -1.51 -1.96 29.52
N GLY A 108 -0.93 -1.91 28.31
CA GLY A 108 -1.53 -2.45 27.11
C GLY A 108 -1.74 -3.97 27.18
N CYS A 109 -0.77 -4.70 27.74
CA CYS A 109 -0.91 -6.14 27.98
C CYS A 109 -2.01 -6.46 28.98
N LEU A 110 -2.07 -5.73 30.10
CA LEU A 110 -3.10 -5.93 31.12
C LEU A 110 -4.50 -5.61 30.58
N LEU A 111 -4.65 -4.49 29.86
CA LEU A 111 -5.92 -4.12 29.24
C LEU A 111 -6.39 -5.18 28.24
N ARG A 112 -5.49 -5.71 27.41
CA ARG A 112 -5.81 -6.85 26.54
C ARG A 112 -6.26 -8.06 27.35
N GLY A 113 -5.52 -8.43 28.40
CA GLY A 113 -5.87 -9.53 29.28
C GLY A 113 -7.28 -9.39 29.87
N VAL A 114 -7.63 -8.21 30.37
CA VAL A 114 -8.98 -7.91 30.88
C VAL A 114 -10.04 -8.10 29.81
N VAL A 115 -9.83 -7.53 28.61
CA VAL A 115 -10.77 -7.68 27.48
C VAL A 115 -10.93 -9.14 27.06
N PHE A 116 -9.84 -9.92 27.04
CA PHE A 116 -9.86 -11.35 26.72
C PHE A 116 -10.54 -12.21 27.82
N ALA A 117 -10.56 -11.75 29.07
CA ALA A 117 -11.22 -12.45 30.17
C ALA A 117 -12.73 -12.17 30.27
N LEU A 118 -13.23 -11.10 29.66
CA LEU A 118 -14.65 -10.72 29.71
C LEU A 118 -15.63 -11.83 29.27
N PRO A 119 -15.38 -12.60 28.20
CA PRO A 119 -16.25 -13.73 27.84
C PRO A 119 -16.34 -14.78 28.95
N GLY A 120 -15.23 -15.07 29.64
CA GLY A 120 -15.21 -15.98 30.79
C GLY A 120 -16.04 -15.45 31.95
N LEU A 121 -15.98 -14.15 32.23
CA LEU A 121 -16.82 -13.50 33.23
C LEU A 121 -18.31 -13.61 32.87
N ALA A 122 -18.67 -13.47 31.59
CA ALA A 122 -20.04 -13.63 31.14
C ALA A 122 -20.60 -15.04 31.42
N TYR A 123 -19.78 -16.10 31.29
CA TYR A 123 -20.20 -17.45 31.67
C TYR A 123 -20.48 -17.59 33.18
N VAL A 124 -19.66 -16.96 34.03
CA VAL A 124 -19.88 -16.96 35.48
C VAL A 124 -21.18 -16.25 35.84
N LEU A 125 -21.43 -15.08 35.24
CA LEU A 125 -22.66 -14.32 35.45
C LEU A 125 -23.90 -15.02 34.87
N GLY A 126 -23.74 -15.71 33.75
CA GLY A 126 -24.80 -16.46 33.07
C GLY A 126 -25.06 -17.85 33.63
N ALA A 127 -24.24 -18.35 34.57
CA ALA A 127 -24.36 -19.71 35.12
C ALA A 127 -25.78 -20.06 35.61
N PRO A 128 -26.53 -19.17 36.30
CA PRO A 128 -27.91 -19.46 36.71
C PRO A 128 -28.87 -19.71 35.54
N LEU A 129 -28.60 -19.13 34.37
CA LEU A 129 -29.43 -19.28 33.17
C LEU A 129 -29.32 -20.68 32.56
N PHE A 130 -28.29 -21.46 32.94
CA PHE A 130 -28.12 -22.85 32.51
C PHE A 130 -28.78 -23.86 33.46
N THR A 131 -29.60 -23.40 34.40
CA THR A 131 -30.34 -24.27 35.32
C THR A 131 -31.81 -24.37 34.94
N GLY A 132 -32.39 -25.57 35.10
CA GLY A 132 -33.81 -25.82 34.84
C GLY A 132 -34.12 -26.29 33.41
N PRO A 133 -35.33 -26.84 33.20
CA PRO A 133 -35.77 -27.31 31.90
C PRO A 133 -36.12 -26.12 30.99
N GLY A 134 -35.58 -26.11 29.77
CA GLY A 134 -35.92 -25.18 28.71
C GLY A 134 -36.43 -25.90 27.46
N ASP A 135 -36.62 -25.13 26.40
CA ASP A 135 -37.07 -25.65 25.11
C ASP A 135 -36.06 -26.63 24.50
N PHE A 136 -36.54 -27.54 23.65
CA PHE A 136 -35.73 -28.52 22.92
C PHE A 136 -34.91 -29.48 23.80
N GLY A 137 -35.24 -29.61 25.10
CA GLY A 137 -34.49 -30.43 26.06
C GLY A 137 -33.16 -29.81 26.50
N LEU A 138 -32.97 -28.51 26.26
CA LEU A 138 -31.79 -27.74 26.64
C LEU A 138 -32.09 -26.85 27.85
N PRO A 139 -31.08 -26.36 28.57
CA PRO A 139 -31.29 -25.35 29.61
C PRO A 139 -31.98 -24.08 29.08
N ALA A 140 -32.82 -23.44 29.90
CA ALA A 140 -33.64 -22.29 29.52
C ALA A 140 -32.84 -21.14 28.88
N GLY A 141 -31.62 -20.86 29.37
CA GLY A 141 -30.75 -19.81 28.85
C GLY A 141 -30.11 -20.12 27.49
N THR A 142 -30.24 -21.33 26.95
CA THR A 142 -29.48 -21.75 25.75
C THR A 142 -29.84 -20.92 24.52
N VAL A 143 -31.14 -20.77 24.21
CA VAL A 143 -31.62 -20.01 23.05
C VAL A 143 -31.29 -18.50 23.19
N PRO A 144 -31.57 -17.84 24.33
CA PRO A 144 -31.15 -16.46 24.60
C PRO A 144 -29.65 -16.22 24.40
N LEU A 145 -28.81 -17.09 24.96
CA LEU A 145 -27.36 -16.92 24.92
C LEU A 145 -26.81 -17.13 23.52
N LEU A 146 -27.33 -18.10 22.76
CA LEU A 146 -26.96 -18.29 21.36
C LEU A 146 -27.38 -17.07 20.51
N ALA A 147 -28.61 -16.59 20.67
CA ALA A 147 -29.11 -15.44 19.93
C ALA A 147 -28.29 -14.17 20.23
N GLY A 148 -28.01 -13.90 21.51
CA GLY A 148 -27.16 -12.79 21.94
C GLY A 148 -25.72 -12.92 21.44
N ALA A 149 -25.14 -14.12 21.51
CA ALA A 149 -23.77 -14.39 21.05
C ALA A 149 -23.62 -14.20 19.53
N LEU A 150 -24.56 -14.72 18.73
CA LEU A 150 -24.55 -14.54 17.27
C LEU A 150 -24.74 -13.07 16.88
N CYS A 151 -25.65 -12.36 17.56
CA CYS A 151 -25.84 -10.93 17.35
C CYS A 151 -24.56 -10.14 17.68
N GLY A 152 -23.97 -10.41 18.85
CA GLY A 152 -22.72 -9.80 19.29
C GLY A 152 -21.56 -10.09 18.35
N TRP A 153 -21.45 -11.32 17.84
CA TRP A 153 -20.44 -11.72 16.86
C TRP A 153 -20.57 -10.91 15.56
N THR A 154 -21.77 -10.86 14.97
CA THR A 154 -22.01 -10.11 13.74
C THR A 154 -21.71 -8.63 13.91
N TRP A 155 -22.15 -8.04 15.02
CA TRP A 155 -21.83 -6.66 15.35
C TRP A 155 -20.32 -6.43 15.47
N ASN A 156 -19.61 -7.32 16.17
CA ASN A 156 -18.16 -7.23 16.35
C ASN A 156 -17.42 -7.27 15.00
N GLN A 157 -17.87 -8.08 14.04
CA GLN A 157 -17.27 -8.10 12.69
C GLN A 157 -17.44 -6.76 11.97
N GLY A 158 -18.64 -6.17 12.00
CA GLY A 158 -18.89 -4.86 11.39
C GLY A 158 -18.09 -3.75 12.07
N LEU A 159 -18.02 -3.78 13.41
CA LEU A 159 -17.25 -2.82 14.20
C LEU A 159 -15.75 -2.92 13.92
N ALA A 160 -15.21 -4.12 13.87
CA ALA A 160 -13.80 -4.37 13.55
C ALA A 160 -13.48 -3.86 12.15
N HIS A 161 -14.30 -4.20 11.15
CA HIS A 161 -14.12 -3.71 9.78
C HIS A 161 -14.09 -2.18 9.72
N ARG A 162 -15.03 -1.51 10.39
CA ARG A 162 -15.10 -0.04 10.41
C ARG A 162 -13.89 0.59 11.12
N ALA A 163 -13.43 0.01 12.23
CA ALA A 163 -12.24 0.50 12.93
C ALA A 163 -10.98 0.33 12.06
N TYR A 164 -10.82 -0.82 11.40
CA TYR A 164 -9.70 -1.06 10.50
C TYR A 164 -9.73 -0.16 9.25
N ALA A 165 -10.91 0.16 8.71
CA ALA A 165 -11.02 1.11 7.61
C ALA A 165 -10.47 2.50 8.00
N TRP A 166 -10.79 2.99 9.20
CA TRP A 166 -10.22 4.25 9.70
C TRP A 166 -8.71 4.17 9.93
N LEU A 167 -8.22 3.05 10.45
CA LEU A 167 -6.78 2.83 10.62
C LEU A 167 -6.05 2.80 9.27
N GLY A 168 -6.64 2.19 8.24
CA GLY A 168 -6.11 2.17 6.87
C GLY A 168 -6.05 3.56 6.23
N LEU A 169 -6.92 4.48 6.66
CA LEU A 169 -6.90 5.90 6.29
C LEU A 169 -5.98 6.76 7.19
N GLY A 170 -5.33 6.16 8.19
CA GLY A 170 -4.47 6.87 9.15
C GLY A 170 -5.20 7.61 10.27
N ASP A 171 -6.54 7.55 10.34
CA ASP A 171 -7.35 8.26 11.34
C ASP A 171 -7.56 7.40 12.61
N ARG A 172 -6.51 7.35 13.44
CA ARG A 172 -6.55 6.68 14.76
C ARG A 172 -7.65 7.23 15.68
N PRO A 173 -7.89 8.55 15.79
CA PRO A 173 -9.00 9.09 16.59
C PRO A 173 -10.38 8.58 16.15
N ALA A 174 -10.65 8.50 14.85
CA ALA A 174 -11.92 7.97 14.35
C ALA A 174 -12.09 6.48 14.65
N ALA A 175 -11.02 5.68 14.50
CA ALA A 175 -11.03 4.29 14.92
C ALA A 175 -11.34 4.15 16.41
N GLY A 176 -10.72 4.98 17.26
CA GLY A 176 -10.98 5.02 18.70
C GLY A 176 -12.43 5.37 19.03
N ARG A 177 -13.02 6.39 18.39
CA ARG A 177 -14.44 6.75 18.58
C ARG A 177 -15.38 5.62 18.13
N ALA A 178 -15.07 4.98 16.99
CA ALA A 178 -15.86 3.85 16.50
C ALA A 178 -15.91 2.73 17.54
N LEU A 179 -14.76 2.35 18.11
CA LEU A 179 -14.69 1.34 19.17
C LEU A 179 -15.38 1.78 20.46
N LEU A 180 -15.17 3.03 20.89
CA LEU A 180 -15.71 3.58 22.13
C LEU A 180 -17.24 3.56 22.18
N PHE A 181 -17.90 3.91 21.08
CA PHE A 181 -19.37 3.90 21.00
C PHE A 181 -19.92 2.57 20.49
N GLY A 182 -19.19 1.90 19.60
CA GLY A 182 -19.62 0.65 18.99
C GLY A 182 -19.61 -0.52 19.98
N ALA A 183 -18.62 -0.63 20.85
CA ALA A 183 -18.55 -1.71 21.84
C ALA A 183 -19.76 -1.73 22.81
N PRO A 184 -20.12 -0.63 23.50
CA PRO A 184 -21.28 -0.61 24.38
C PRO A 184 -22.60 -0.77 23.62
N ALA A 185 -22.72 -0.21 22.41
CA ALA A 185 -23.90 -0.40 21.57
C ALA A 185 -24.10 -1.88 21.19
N GLY A 186 -23.02 -2.58 20.84
CA GLY A 186 -23.05 -4.01 20.54
C GLY A 186 -23.42 -4.87 21.74
N ALA A 187 -22.87 -4.56 22.92
CA ALA A 187 -23.21 -5.24 24.16
C ALA A 187 -24.70 -5.05 24.51
N LEU A 188 -25.22 -3.83 24.34
CA LEU A 188 -26.64 -3.53 24.55
C LEU A 188 -27.51 -4.29 23.54
N LEU A 189 -27.15 -4.28 22.25
CA LEU A 189 -27.89 -4.98 21.21
C LEU A 189 -27.94 -6.49 21.46
N GLY A 190 -26.80 -7.11 21.77
CA GLY A 190 -26.74 -8.53 22.10
C GLY A 190 -27.58 -8.89 23.33
N SER A 191 -27.57 -8.02 24.36
CA SER A 191 -28.39 -8.20 25.57
C SER A 191 -29.89 -8.09 25.27
N LEU A 192 -30.29 -7.15 24.42
CA LEU A 192 -31.69 -6.98 24.00
C LEU A 192 -32.17 -8.16 23.16
N VAL A 193 -31.33 -8.69 22.26
CA VAL A 193 -31.66 -9.88 21.47
C VAL A 193 -31.78 -11.11 22.37
N ALA A 194 -30.86 -11.30 23.32
CA ALA A 194 -30.96 -12.38 24.29
C ALA A 194 -32.27 -12.28 25.09
N LEU A 195 -32.62 -11.09 25.58
CA LEU A 195 -33.88 -10.84 26.31
C LEU A 195 -35.13 -11.12 25.46
N ALA A 196 -35.11 -10.77 24.17
CA ALA A 196 -36.22 -11.00 23.27
C ALA A 196 -36.44 -12.50 22.94
N CYS A 197 -35.43 -13.33 23.18
CA CYS A 197 -35.45 -14.77 22.96
C CYS A 197 -35.56 -15.59 24.26
N ALA A 198 -35.73 -14.93 25.41
CA ALA A 198 -35.79 -15.53 26.75
C ALA A 198 -37.21 -15.86 27.22
#